data_AF-A0A933V8U4-F1
#
_entry.id   AF-A0A933V8U4-F1
#
_cell.length_a   1.000
_cell.length_b   1.000
_cell.length_c   1.000
_cell.angle_alpha   90.00
_cell.angle_beta   90.00
_cell.angle_gamma   90.00
#
_symmetry.space_group_name_H-M   'P 1'
#
loop_
_entity.id
_entity.type
_entity.pdbx_description
1 polymer ?
#
loop_
_entity_poly.entity_id
_entity_poly.type
_entity_poly.pdbx_seq_one_letter_code
_entity_poly.pdbx_strand_id
1 'polypeptide(L)'
;GLMHGVDAARYWDMGEGDYRDSRDFKWNNYISRYHQRHLDLMDLLAMYQGRANAPLDELAKLMGLPGKLGMDGSAVWGAWLDGRIDDIRDYCETDVVNTYLVFVRFQQMRGVMTAEERKAEESFVREQLAAIDASHWREFIAAWG
;
A
#
# COMPACT_ATOMS: atom_id res chain seq x y z
N GLY A 1 4.71 -13.65 18.19
CA GLY A 1 5.06 -13.31 19.59
C GLY A 1 4.57 -14.37 20.54
N LEU A 2 3.33 -14.25 21.01
CA LEU A 2 2.80 -14.96 22.18
C LEU A 2 2.91 -16.49 22.13
N MET A 3 2.60 -17.13 21.00
CA MET A 3 2.69 -18.60 20.88
C MET A 3 4.12 -19.13 20.65
N HIS A 4 5.04 -18.27 20.21
CA HIS A 4 6.36 -18.68 19.73
C HIS A 4 7.52 -18.04 20.50
N GLY A 5 7.23 -17.33 21.61
CA GLY A 5 8.24 -16.66 22.42
C GLY A 5 9.05 -15.60 21.67
N VAL A 6 8.48 -15.01 20.61
CA VAL A 6 9.18 -13.97 19.83
C VAL A 6 9.03 -12.62 20.54
N ASP A 7 10.16 -12.09 20.99
CA ASP A 7 10.26 -10.75 21.56
C ASP A 7 10.21 -9.68 20.48
N ALA A 8 9.33 -8.70 20.68
CA ALA A 8 9.16 -7.56 19.77
C ALA A 8 9.10 -6.25 20.57
N ALA A 9 9.96 -6.11 21.59
CA ALA A 9 9.92 -4.99 22.52
C ALA A 9 9.91 -3.61 21.82
N ARG A 10 10.68 -3.48 20.73
CA ARG A 10 10.74 -2.24 19.92
C ARG A 10 9.50 -1.99 19.07
N TYR A 11 8.79 -3.03 18.66
CA TYR A 11 7.52 -2.90 17.96
C TYR A 11 6.43 -2.35 18.90
N TRP A 12 6.46 -2.77 20.17
CA TRP A 12 5.49 -2.38 21.21
C TRP A 12 5.91 -1.17 22.05
N ASP A 13 7.09 -0.59 21.81
CA ASP A 13 7.53 0.59 22.55
C ASP A 13 6.67 1.79 22.17
N MET A 14 5.91 2.30 23.14
CA MET A 14 5.03 3.46 22.99
C MET A 14 5.52 4.69 23.76
N GLY A 15 6.80 4.73 24.15
CA GLY A 15 7.33 5.81 24.99
C GLY A 15 7.72 5.41 26.40
N GLU A 16 7.45 4.16 26.78
CA GLU A 16 7.51 3.66 28.15
C GLU A 16 8.68 2.70 28.39
N GLY A 17 9.41 2.35 27.32
CA GLY A 17 10.59 1.50 27.41
C GLY A 17 11.79 2.16 28.10
N ASP A 18 12.80 1.35 28.36
CA ASP A 18 14.08 1.74 28.97
C ASP A 18 15.20 1.94 27.94
N TYR A 19 14.87 1.88 26.64
CA TYR A 19 15.83 2.16 25.58
C TYR A 19 16.17 3.65 25.53
N ARG A 20 17.37 3.96 25.04
CA ARG A 20 17.89 5.34 24.95
C ARG A 20 16.94 6.30 24.22
N ASP A 21 16.20 5.80 23.23
CA ASP A 21 15.29 6.55 22.37
C ASP A 21 13.81 6.23 22.63
N SER A 22 13.46 5.51 23.71
CA SER A 22 12.07 5.15 24.00
C SER A 22 11.17 6.38 24.04
N ARG A 23 11.63 7.50 24.62
CA ARG A 23 10.86 8.75 24.66
C ARG A 23 10.41 9.27 23.29
N ASP A 24 11.16 9.01 22.22
CA ASP A 24 10.81 9.42 20.86
C ASP A 24 9.62 8.62 20.31
N PHE A 25 9.47 7.36 20.76
CA PHE A 25 8.39 6.47 20.36
C PHE A 25 7.03 6.91 20.93
N LYS A 26 7.01 7.79 21.94
CA LYS A 26 5.76 8.44 22.39
C LYS A 26 5.04 9.17 21.25
N TRP A 27 5.79 9.72 20.30
CA TRP A 27 5.25 10.53 19.20
C TRP A 27 5.40 9.90 17.82
N ASN A 28 6.07 8.75 17.75
CA ASN A 28 6.43 8.08 16.50
C ASN A 28 6.56 6.56 16.68
N ASN A 29 5.65 5.92 17.42
CA ASN A 29 5.62 4.45 17.52
C ASN A 29 4.90 3.80 16.34
N TYR A 30 5.05 2.47 16.23
CA TYR A 30 4.47 1.66 15.15
C TYR A 30 2.97 1.36 15.38
N ILE A 31 2.53 1.22 16.64
CA ILE A 31 1.19 0.73 17.00
C ILE A 31 0.10 1.79 16.79
N SER A 32 0.41 3.03 17.12
CA SER A 32 -0.53 4.13 17.05
C SER A 32 -0.82 4.48 15.60
N ARG A 33 -2.07 4.27 15.19
CA ARG A 33 -2.61 4.66 13.89
C ARG A 33 -2.53 6.16 13.59
N TYR A 34 -2.30 7.01 14.60
CA TYR A 34 -2.16 8.46 14.43
C TYR A 34 -0.71 8.90 14.14
N HIS A 35 0.22 7.97 14.11
CA HIS A 35 1.63 8.23 13.78
C HIS A 35 1.96 7.64 12.42
N GLN A 36 3.04 8.13 11.81
CA GLN A 36 3.37 7.81 10.42
C GLN A 36 4.49 6.77 10.27
N ARG A 37 4.97 6.20 11.39
CA ARG A 37 5.90 5.08 11.33
C ARG A 37 5.27 3.84 10.70
N HIS A 38 3.98 3.63 10.95
CA HIS A 38 3.14 2.72 10.19
C HIS A 38 1.97 3.51 9.63
N LEU A 39 1.98 3.75 8.32
CA LEU A 39 0.95 4.52 7.64
C LEU A 39 -0.01 3.58 6.91
N ASP A 40 -1.24 3.52 7.40
CA ASP A 40 -2.37 2.99 6.64
C ASP A 40 -3.05 4.14 5.88
N LEU A 41 -2.93 4.13 4.55
CA LEU A 41 -3.50 5.18 3.69
C LEU A 41 -5.02 5.20 3.72
N MET A 42 -5.67 4.03 3.74
CA MET A 42 -7.13 3.96 3.77
C MET A 42 -7.63 4.60 5.05
N ASP A 43 -7.02 4.23 6.18
CA ASP A 43 -7.44 4.73 7.48
C ASP A 43 -7.20 6.24 7.64
N LEU A 44 -6.04 6.71 7.18
CA LEU A 44 -5.68 8.13 7.24
C LEU A 44 -6.55 8.98 6.31
N LEU A 45 -6.80 8.55 5.07
CA LEU A 45 -7.66 9.27 4.12
C LEU A 45 -9.12 9.28 4.57
N ALA A 46 -9.58 8.23 5.26
CA ALA A 46 -10.88 8.18 5.91
C ALA A 46 -10.95 8.99 7.22
N MET A 47 -9.88 9.71 7.59
CA MET A 47 -9.77 10.47 8.84
C MET A 47 -10.10 9.62 10.06
N TYR A 48 -9.68 8.35 10.04
CA TYR A 48 -9.90 7.35 11.09
C TYR A 48 -11.37 6.98 11.32
N GLN A 49 -12.27 7.34 10.39
CA GLN A 49 -13.69 7.01 10.44
C GLN A 49 -13.97 5.78 9.57
N GLY A 50 -14.23 4.62 10.20
CA GLY A 50 -14.44 3.37 9.46
C GLY A 50 -15.64 3.34 8.49
N ARG A 51 -16.54 4.35 8.54
CA ARG A 51 -17.65 4.50 7.57
C ARG A 51 -17.28 5.34 6.35
N ALA A 52 -16.14 6.02 6.36
CA ALA A 52 -15.65 6.87 5.29
C ALA A 52 -14.54 6.21 4.45
N ASN A 53 -14.29 4.91 4.66
CA ASN A 53 -13.30 4.16 3.90
C ASN A 53 -13.71 4.05 2.43
N ALA A 54 -12.77 4.31 1.52
CA ALA A 54 -12.93 4.10 0.09
C ALA A 54 -12.14 2.86 -0.36
N PRO A 55 -12.71 1.98 -1.20
CA PRO A 55 -11.97 0.87 -1.79
C PRO A 55 -10.77 1.36 -2.61
N LEU A 56 -9.65 0.62 -2.56
CA LEU A 56 -8.44 0.93 -3.34
C LEU A 56 -8.75 1.09 -4.83
N ASP A 57 -9.60 0.23 -5.38
CA ASP A 57 -9.99 0.25 -6.80
C ASP A 57 -10.63 1.58 -7.21
N GLU A 58 -11.63 2.02 -6.44
CA GLU A 58 -12.35 3.27 -6.69
C GLU A 58 -11.43 4.48 -6.54
N LEU A 59 -10.60 4.49 -5.50
CA LEU A 59 -9.67 5.58 -5.24
C LEU A 59 -8.61 5.70 -6.34
N ALA A 60 -8.04 4.57 -6.78
CA ALA A 60 -7.06 4.52 -7.86
C ALA A 60 -7.68 5.02 -9.18
N LYS A 61 -8.85 4.51 -9.56
CA LYS A 61 -9.56 4.92 -10.78
C LYS A 61 -9.93 6.41 -10.77
N LEU A 62 -10.34 6.95 -9.62
CA LEU A 62 -10.63 8.38 -9.46
C LEU A 62 -9.38 9.25 -9.73
N MET A 63 -8.19 8.72 -9.42
CA MET A 63 -6.91 9.38 -9.68
C MET A 63 -6.37 9.17 -11.12
N GLY A 64 -7.11 8.46 -11.97
CA GLY A 64 -6.66 8.08 -13.32
C GLY A 64 -5.62 6.95 -13.34
N LEU A 65 -5.49 6.21 -12.23
CA LEU A 65 -4.65 5.01 -12.14
C LEU A 65 -5.46 3.77 -12.56
N PRO A 66 -4.80 2.63 -12.85
CA PRO A 66 -5.47 1.44 -13.38
C PRO A 66 -6.60 0.90 -12.49
N GLY A 67 -6.39 0.91 -11.17
CA GLY A 67 -7.25 0.18 -10.24
C GLY A 67 -7.07 -1.32 -10.36
N LYS A 68 -7.98 -2.08 -9.77
CA LYS A 68 -7.97 -3.55 -9.81
C LYS A 68 -8.27 -4.03 -11.22
N LEU A 69 -7.40 -4.89 -11.73
CA LEU A 69 -7.57 -5.59 -13.00
C LEU A 69 -7.72 -7.09 -12.72
N GLY A 70 -8.80 -7.68 -13.21
CA GLY A 70 -9.08 -9.11 -13.04
C GLY A 70 -9.78 -9.45 -11.72
N MET A 71 -9.06 -10.12 -10.81
CA MET A 71 -9.61 -10.80 -9.64
C MET A 71 -9.99 -9.86 -8.49
N ASP A 72 -11.07 -10.18 -7.77
CA ASP A 72 -11.38 -9.59 -6.46
C ASP A 72 -10.87 -10.46 -5.31
N GLY A 73 -10.54 -9.86 -4.16
CA GLY A 73 -10.01 -10.55 -2.99
C GLY A 73 -10.93 -11.68 -2.49
N SER A 74 -12.24 -11.56 -2.69
CA SER A 74 -13.21 -12.62 -2.36
C SER A 74 -13.03 -13.90 -3.19
N ALA A 75 -12.41 -13.83 -4.36
CA ALA A 75 -12.19 -14.96 -5.26
C ALA A 75 -10.87 -15.70 -5.00
N VAL A 76 -9.98 -15.18 -4.14
CA VAL A 76 -8.65 -15.75 -3.87
C VAL A 76 -8.72 -17.19 -3.36
N TRP A 77 -9.65 -17.47 -2.44
CA TRP A 77 -9.78 -18.84 -1.89
C TRP A 77 -10.23 -19.85 -2.94
N GLY A 78 -11.18 -19.45 -3.81
CA GLY A 78 -11.61 -20.30 -4.92
C GLY A 78 -10.46 -20.55 -5.91
N ALA A 79 -9.77 -19.49 -6.32
CA ALA A 79 -8.61 -19.60 -7.21
C ALA A 79 -7.51 -20.51 -6.64
N TRP A 80 -7.28 -20.47 -5.33
CA TRP A 80 -6.32 -21.36 -4.67
C TRP A 80 -6.74 -22.83 -4.76
N LEU A 81 -8.01 -23.13 -4.47
CA LEU A 81 -8.55 -24.50 -4.59
C LEU A 81 -8.49 -25.02 -6.02
N ASP A 82 -8.65 -24.13 -7.00
CA ASP A 82 -8.55 -24.43 -8.43
C ASP A 82 -7.09 -24.55 -8.93
N GLY A 83 -6.09 -24.34 -8.07
CA GLY A 83 -4.67 -24.39 -8.44
C GLY A 83 -4.17 -23.17 -9.23
N ARG A 84 -4.94 -22.08 -9.27
CA ARG A 84 -4.63 -20.84 -10.01
C ARG A 84 -3.78 -19.87 -9.18
N ILE A 85 -2.61 -20.33 -8.74
CA ILE A 85 -1.71 -19.52 -7.92
C ILE A 85 -1.09 -18.36 -8.70
N ASP A 86 -0.88 -18.51 -10.01
CA ASP A 86 -0.30 -17.45 -10.82
C ASP A 86 -1.27 -16.26 -10.93
N ASP A 87 -2.58 -16.50 -11.13
CA ASP A 87 -3.61 -15.46 -11.09
C ASP A 87 -3.62 -14.68 -9.75
N ILE A 88 -3.41 -15.38 -8.63
CA ILE A 88 -3.36 -14.76 -7.30
C ILE A 88 -2.11 -13.87 -7.17
N ARG A 89 -0.97 -14.31 -7.70
CA ARG A 89 0.27 -13.53 -7.69
C ARG A 89 0.13 -12.27 -8.52
N ASP A 90 -0.35 -12.39 -9.75
CA ASP A 90 -0.58 -11.26 -10.65
C ASP A 90 -1.52 -10.22 -10.00
N TYR A 91 -2.60 -10.69 -9.36
CA TYR A 91 -3.49 -9.86 -8.56
C TYR A 91 -2.77 -9.14 -7.41
N CYS A 92 -2.03 -9.87 -6.57
CA CYS A 92 -1.33 -9.29 -5.43
C CYS A 92 -0.27 -8.25 -5.87
N GLU A 93 0.43 -8.51 -6.98
CA GLU A 93 1.42 -7.59 -7.52
C GLU A 93 0.78 -6.27 -7.97
N THR A 94 -0.31 -6.33 -8.74
CA THR A 94 -1.02 -5.12 -9.20
C THR A 94 -1.62 -4.31 -8.04
N ASP A 95 -2.12 -4.96 -6.99
CA ASP A 95 -2.62 -4.29 -5.78
C ASP A 95 -1.50 -3.53 -5.04
N VAL A 96 -0.29 -4.11 -4.96
CA VAL A 96 0.89 -3.45 -4.37
C VAL A 96 1.27 -2.21 -5.17
N VAL A 97 1.32 -2.31 -6.49
CA VAL A 97 1.65 -1.17 -7.36
C VAL A 97 0.58 -0.08 -7.28
N ASN A 98 -0.72 -0.43 -7.33
CA ASN A 98 -1.79 0.54 -7.13
C ASN A 98 -1.67 1.28 -5.80
N THR A 99 -1.41 0.53 -4.71
CA THR A 99 -1.21 1.12 -3.37
C THR A 99 -0.03 2.08 -3.36
N TYR A 100 1.07 1.72 -4.00
CA TYR A 100 2.24 2.59 -4.13
C TYR A 100 1.95 3.86 -4.94
N LEU A 101 1.19 3.77 -6.03
CA LEU A 101 0.85 4.95 -6.83
C LEU A 101 -0.10 5.90 -6.09
N VAL A 102 -1.06 5.36 -5.34
CA VAL A 102 -1.89 6.16 -4.42
C VAL A 102 -1.00 6.80 -3.34
N PHE A 103 -0.01 6.09 -2.81
CA PHE A 103 0.97 6.66 -1.88
C PHE A 103 1.73 7.84 -2.50
N VAL A 104 2.24 7.71 -3.73
CA VAL A 104 2.94 8.78 -4.46
C VAL A 104 2.04 10.01 -4.64
N ARG A 105 0.75 9.81 -4.96
CA ARG A 105 -0.24 10.89 -5.04
C ARG A 105 -0.47 11.56 -3.68
N PHE A 106 -0.56 10.77 -2.61
CA PHE A 106 -0.68 11.26 -1.25
C PHE A 106 0.55 12.07 -0.81
N GLN A 107 1.77 11.64 -1.17
CA GLN A 107 3.02 12.36 -0.88
C GLN A 107 3.04 13.73 -1.54
N GLN A 108 2.54 13.85 -2.78
CA GLN A 108 2.36 15.16 -3.41
C GLN A 108 1.30 16.00 -2.69
N MET A 109 0.14 15.41 -2.37
CA MET A 109 -0.97 16.11 -1.69
C MET A 109 -0.52 16.79 -0.38
N ARG A 110 0.41 16.15 0.35
CA ARG A 110 0.95 16.66 1.61
C ARG A 110 2.23 17.49 1.49
N GLY A 111 2.66 17.80 0.26
CA GLY A 111 3.82 18.65 -0.01
C GLY A 111 5.18 18.00 0.20
N VAL A 112 5.26 16.67 0.30
CA VAL A 112 6.54 15.94 0.38
C VAL A 112 7.17 15.74 -0.99
N MET A 113 6.35 15.66 -2.04
CA MET A 113 6.80 15.57 -3.43
C MET A 113 6.23 16.72 -4.27
N THR A 114 7.00 17.24 -5.22
CA THR A 114 6.51 18.18 -6.22
C THR A 114 5.71 17.46 -7.31
N ALA A 115 5.03 18.24 -8.16
CA ALA A 115 4.35 17.69 -9.33
C ALA A 115 5.33 17.09 -10.35
N GLU A 116 6.54 17.65 -10.49
CA GLU A 116 7.56 17.07 -11.37
C GLU A 116 8.10 15.76 -10.80
N GLU A 117 8.43 15.71 -9.50
CA GLU A 117 8.91 14.49 -8.83
C GLU A 117 7.88 13.37 -8.92
N ARG A 118 6.62 13.67 -8.66
CA ARG A 118 5.52 12.70 -8.80
C ARG A 118 5.44 12.14 -10.23
N LYS A 119 5.51 13.01 -11.25
CA LYS A 119 5.48 12.57 -12.65
C LYS A 119 6.69 11.70 -13.00
N ALA A 120 7.87 12.07 -12.54
CA ALA A 120 9.09 11.30 -12.76
C ALA A 120 8.99 9.90 -12.12
N GLU A 121 8.46 9.81 -10.90
CA GLU A 121 8.25 8.52 -10.21
C GLU A 121 7.24 7.65 -10.96
N GLU A 122 6.10 8.21 -11.39
CA GLU A 122 5.09 7.46 -12.16
C GLU A 122 5.64 6.98 -13.51
N SER A 123 6.44 7.79 -14.19
CA SER A 123 7.14 7.39 -15.42
C SER A 123 8.13 6.27 -15.15
N PHE A 124 8.96 6.38 -14.11
CA PHE A 124 9.91 5.36 -13.72
C PHE A 124 9.22 4.01 -13.43
N VAL A 125 8.16 4.02 -12.63
CA VAL A 125 7.37 2.80 -12.35
C VAL A 125 6.81 2.21 -13.64
N ARG A 126 6.19 3.02 -14.50
CA ARG A 126 5.63 2.54 -15.78
C ARG A 126 6.70 1.88 -16.66
N GLU A 127 7.90 2.46 -16.74
CA GLU A 127 9.04 1.90 -17.47
C GLU A 127 9.53 0.57 -16.87
N GLN A 128 9.64 0.48 -15.54
CA GLN A 128 10.06 -0.76 -14.88
C GLN A 128 9.04 -1.89 -15.11
N LEU A 129 7.74 -1.60 -15.00
CA LEU A 129 6.69 -2.59 -15.26
C LEU A 129 6.69 -3.03 -16.73
N ALA A 130 6.91 -2.10 -17.67
CA ALA A 130 7.02 -2.42 -19.09
C ALA A 130 8.20 -3.36 -19.39
N ALA A 131 9.31 -3.17 -18.67
CA ALA A 131 10.51 -4.00 -18.82
C ALA A 131 10.34 -5.44 -18.30
N ILE A 132 9.39 -5.70 -17.39
CA ILE A 132 9.06 -7.06 -16.92
C ILE A 132 8.35 -7.86 -18.03
N ASP A 133 7.58 -7.19 -18.89
CA ASP A 133 6.86 -7.76 -20.04
C ASP A 133 5.92 -8.95 -19.73
N ALA A 134 5.34 -8.97 -18.53
CA ALA A 134 4.28 -9.92 -18.19
C ALA A 134 2.91 -9.46 -18.71
N SER A 135 1.97 -10.39 -18.90
CA SER A 135 0.62 -10.08 -19.43
C SER A 135 -0.15 -9.11 -18.55
N HIS A 136 -0.19 -9.34 -17.24
CA HIS A 136 -0.88 -8.47 -16.28
C HIS A 136 -0.28 -7.07 -16.25
N TRP A 137 1.05 -6.93 -16.43
CA TRP A 137 1.69 -5.61 -16.51
C TRP A 137 1.36 -4.85 -17.79
N ARG A 138 1.24 -5.54 -18.93
CA ARG A 138 0.78 -4.91 -20.17
C ARG A 138 -0.66 -4.43 -20.05
N GLU A 139 -1.54 -5.22 -19.43
CA GLU A 139 -2.91 -4.81 -19.13
C GLU A 139 -2.96 -3.64 -18.15
N PHE A 140 -2.15 -3.68 -17.10
CA PHE A 140 -2.00 -2.62 -16.11
C PHE A 140 -1.60 -1.29 -16.74
N ILE A 141 -0.55 -1.29 -17.56
CA ILE A 141 -0.05 -0.10 -18.25
C ILE A 141 -1.08 0.40 -19.27
N ALA A 142 -1.80 -0.48 -19.96
CA ALA A 142 -2.84 -0.10 -20.91
C ALA A 142 -4.04 0.58 -20.23
N ALA A 143 -4.38 0.17 -19.02
CA ALA A 143 -5.41 0.81 -18.20
C ALA A 143 -4.92 2.09 -17.49
N TRP A 144 -3.61 2.34 -17.48
CA TRP A 144 -3.01 3.51 -16.84
C TRP A 144 -3.06 4.71 -17.81
N GLY A 145 -4.01 5.62 -17.54
CA GLY A 145 -4.27 6.83 -18.34
C GLY A 145 -3.06 7.76 -18.53
#